data_AF-A0A9P6IPQ6-F1
#
_entry.id   AF-A0A9P6IPQ6-F1
#
_cell.length_a   1.000
_cell.length_b   1.000
_cell.length_c   1.000
_cell.angle_alpha   90.00
_cell.angle_beta   90.00
_cell.angle_gamma   90.00
#
_symmetry.space_group_name_H-M   'P 1'
#
loop_
_entity.id
_entity.type
_entity.pdbx_description
1 polymer ?
#
loop_
_entity_poly.entity_id
_entity_poly.type
_entity_poly.pdbx_seq_one_letter_code
_entity_poly.pdbx_strand_id
1 'polypeptide(L)'
;SAVCLSAEVLPIFEQLGLINEIYKIALPYRKLRFFDGKVEKRTIDLSHHKAFATDLLRRQTPDSRISFNKKVLRMQEKNNKVYIHCSDNTIYEGDILIGADGTNSGVRQSLYRQLNDQGLLPKDDLKSMP
;
A
#
# COMPACT_ATOMS: atom_id res chain seq x y z
N SER A 1 -0.83 -2.27 15.44
CA SER A 1 0.29 -1.51 14.85
C SER A 1 -0.19 -0.08 14.60
N ALA A 2 0.70 0.93 14.61
CA ALA A 2 0.34 2.32 14.36
C ALA A 2 1.15 2.87 13.18
N VAL A 3 0.50 3.61 12.28
CA VAL A 3 1.17 4.29 11.16
C VAL A 3 1.26 5.77 11.51
N CYS A 4 2.43 6.36 11.33
CA CYS A 4 2.61 7.80 11.42
C CYS A 4 2.17 8.42 10.10
N LEU A 5 1.22 9.37 10.16
CA LEU A 5 0.91 10.23 9.03
C LEU A 5 1.72 11.50 9.18
N SER A 6 2.66 11.71 8.27
CA SER A 6 3.46 12.93 8.25
C SER A 6 2.66 14.10 7.67
N ALA A 7 3.11 15.33 7.91
CA ALA A 7 2.41 16.53 7.48
C ALA A 7 2.18 16.57 5.96
N GLU A 8 3.06 15.97 5.17
CA GLU A 8 3.00 15.91 3.71
C GLU A 8 1.85 15.03 3.19
N VAL A 9 1.38 14.07 3.99
CA VAL A 9 0.30 13.15 3.59
C VAL A 9 -1.07 13.68 4.00
N LEU A 10 -1.15 14.58 4.99
CA LEU A 10 -2.42 15.12 5.48
C LEU A 10 -3.27 15.81 4.40
N PRO A 11 -2.71 16.60 3.44
CA PRO A 11 -3.50 17.19 2.36
C PRO A 11 -4.23 16.16 1.48
N ILE A 12 -3.71 14.94 1.36
CA ILE A 12 -4.39 13.86 0.60
C ILE A 12 -5.67 13.44 1.35
N PHE A 13 -5.62 13.33 2.67
CA PHE A 13 -6.81 13.03 3.47
C PHE A 13 -7.81 14.19 3.48
N GLU A 14 -7.36 15.42 3.31
CA GLU A 14 -8.24 16.57 3.09
C GLU A 14 -8.96 16.48 1.74
N GLN A 15 -8.24 16.18 0.66
CA GLN A 15 -8.82 15.96 -0.68
C GLN A 15 -9.82 14.81 -0.70
N LEU A 16 -9.60 13.76 0.09
CA LEU A 16 -10.53 12.64 0.25
C LEU A 16 -11.72 12.96 1.16
N GLY A 17 -11.78 14.14 1.79
CA GLY A 17 -12.82 14.52 2.75
C GLY A 17 -12.72 13.82 4.10
N LEU A 18 -11.57 13.22 4.41
CA LEU A 18 -11.34 12.36 5.57
C LEU A 18 -10.52 13.02 6.69
N ILE A 19 -10.01 14.23 6.48
CA ILE A 19 -9.07 14.87 7.42
C ILE A 19 -9.65 15.02 8.84
N ASN A 20 -10.93 15.36 8.95
CA ASN A 20 -11.61 15.48 10.25
C ASN A 20 -11.75 14.13 10.96
N GLU A 21 -12.04 13.06 10.21
CA GLU A 21 -12.10 11.70 10.74
C GLU A 21 -10.72 11.24 11.23
N ILE A 22 -9.67 11.55 10.48
CA ILE A 22 -8.28 11.29 10.87
C ILE A 22 -7.95 11.97 12.20
N TYR A 23 -8.30 13.25 12.38
CA TYR A 23 -8.04 13.94 13.64
C TYR A 23 -8.80 13.37 14.83
N LYS A 24 -10.01 12.81 14.63
CA LYS A 24 -10.77 12.15 15.71
C LYS A 24 -10.10 10.87 16.21
N ILE A 25 -9.51 10.09 15.31
CA ILE A 25 -8.90 8.79 15.65
C ILE A 25 -7.40 8.90 15.92
N ALA A 26 -6.78 10.02 15.56
CA ALA A 26 -5.36 10.22 15.71
C ALA A 26 -4.95 10.38 17.18
N LEU A 27 -3.89 9.68 17.57
CA LEU A 27 -3.17 9.95 18.81
C LEU A 27 -2.25 11.15 18.58
N PRO A 28 -2.45 12.29 19.26
CA PRO A 28 -1.50 13.38 19.22
C PRO A 28 -0.25 12.97 20.00
N TYR A 29 0.93 13.14 19.42
CA TYR A 29 2.17 13.06 20.18
C TYR A 29 2.99 14.32 19.95
N ARG A 30 3.43 14.92 21.07
CA ARG A 30 4.07 16.23 21.09
C ARG A 30 5.59 16.19 21.09
N LYS A 31 6.17 15.04 21.49
CA LYS A 31 7.61 14.92 21.75
C LYS A 31 8.13 13.59 21.25
N LEU A 32 9.23 13.62 20.51
CA LEU A 32 10.06 12.47 20.21
C LEU A 32 11.36 12.61 21.01
N ARG A 33 11.59 11.66 21.92
CA ARG A 33 12.76 11.62 22.79
C ARG A 33 13.70 10.53 22.30
N PHE A 34 14.96 10.90 22.05
CA PHE A 34 16.02 10.00 21.63
C PHE A 34 16.91 9.66 22.82
N PHE A 35 17.14 8.37 23.06
CA PHE A 35 17.93 7.87 24.17
C PHE A 35 19.11 7.04 23.67
N ASP A 36 20.21 7.11 24.41
CA ASP A 36 21.36 6.22 24.33
C ASP A 36 21.46 5.49 25.67
N GLY A 37 20.99 4.24 25.69
CA GLY A 37 20.69 3.54 26.94
C GLY A 37 19.66 4.29 27.78
N LYS A 38 20.07 4.77 28.96
CA LYS A 38 19.22 5.55 29.88
C LYS A 38 19.39 7.07 29.72
N VAL A 39 20.35 7.52 28.91
CA VAL A 39 20.67 8.93 28.76
C VAL A 39 19.85 9.52 27.62
N GLU A 40 19.02 10.52 27.91
CA GLU A 40 18.35 11.29 26.85
C GLU A 40 19.37 12.15 26.10
N LYS A 41 19.45 11.98 24.79
CA LYS A 41 20.38 12.73 23.92
C LYS A 41 19.72 13.92 23.25
N ARG A 42 18.43 13.80 22.92
CA ARG A 42 17.71 14.82 22.15
C ARG A 42 16.21 14.68 22.37
N THR A 43 15.53 15.82 22.46
CA THR A 43 14.08 15.91 22.29
C THR A 43 13.78 16.73 21.05
N ILE A 44 12.84 16.26 20.23
CA ILE A 44 12.24 17.02 19.14
C ILE A 44 10.77 17.22 19.49
N ASP A 45 10.34 18.48 19.56
CA ASP A 45 8.92 18.79 19.61
C ASP A 45 8.32 18.54 18.23
N LEU A 46 7.29 17.71 18.19
CA LEU A 46 6.61 17.28 16.97
C LEU A 46 5.12 17.55 17.14
N SER A 47 4.47 18.11 16.13
CA SER A 47 3.01 18.19 16.07
C SER A 47 2.50 17.18 15.05
N HIS A 48 2.58 15.89 15.39
CA HIS A 48 2.22 14.80 14.49
C HIS A 48 1.10 13.91 15.06
N HIS A 49 0.41 13.26 14.14
CA HIS A 49 -0.74 12.41 14.39
C HIS A 49 -0.42 10.96 14.01
N LYS A 50 -0.56 10.03 14.97
CA LYS A 50 -0.56 8.59 14.68
C LYS A 50 -1.99 8.13 14.51
N ALA A 51 -2.35 7.67 13.33
CA ALA A 51 -3.70 7.19 13.05
C ALA A 51 -3.65 5.83 12.35
N PHE A 52 -4.67 5.01 12.57
CA PHE A 52 -4.89 3.80 11.81
C PHE A 52 -5.99 4.05 10.78
N ALA A 53 -5.58 4.31 9.54
CA ALA A 53 -6.49 4.80 8.49
C ALA A 53 -7.18 3.68 7.68
N THR A 54 -6.78 2.41 7.81
CA THR A 54 -7.28 1.36 6.90
C THR A 54 -8.78 1.14 7.05
N ASP A 55 -9.32 1.16 8.27
CA ASP A 55 -10.76 1.02 8.49
C ASP A 55 -11.53 2.22 7.95
N LEU A 56 -10.95 3.42 8.08
CA LEU A 56 -11.52 4.65 7.56
C LEU A 56 -11.59 4.63 6.02
N LEU A 57 -10.50 4.20 5.37
CA LEU A 57 -10.42 4.05 3.92
C LEU A 57 -11.35 2.93 3.42
N ARG A 58 -11.44 1.80 4.12
CA ARG A 58 -12.34 0.69 3.77
C ARG A 58 -13.79 1.15 3.69
N ARG A 59 -14.24 1.97 4.65
CA ARG A 59 -15.62 2.50 4.70
C ARG A 59 -15.97 3.41 3.52
N GLN A 60 -14.98 3.93 2.79
CA GLN A 60 -15.22 4.73 1.59
C GLN A 60 -15.57 3.89 0.36
N THR A 61 -15.36 2.58 0.43
CA THR A 61 -15.65 1.67 -0.67
C THR A 61 -16.87 0.82 -0.34
N PRO A 62 -17.91 0.78 -1.20
CA PRO A 62 -19.05 -0.11 -0.99
C PRO A 62 -18.62 -1.56 -0.92
N ASP A 63 -19.18 -2.33 0.03
CA ASP A 63 -18.79 -3.74 0.23
C ASP A 63 -19.02 -4.59 -1.04
N SER A 64 -20.01 -4.25 -1.88
CA SER A 64 -20.27 -4.92 -3.17
C SER A 64 -19.14 -4.75 -4.21
N ARG A 65 -18.23 -3.81 -4.00
CA ARG A 65 -17.05 -3.57 -4.84
C ARG A 65 -15.81 -4.29 -4.31
N ILE A 66 -15.90 -5.00 -3.18
CA ILE A 66 -14.77 -5.67 -2.54
C ILE A 66 -14.99 -7.17 -2.56
N SER A 67 -14.11 -7.90 -3.25
CA SER A 67 -14.08 -9.37 -3.23
C SER A 67 -12.96 -9.86 -2.32
N PHE A 68 -13.32 -10.46 -1.19
CA PHE A 68 -12.37 -11.08 -0.27
C PHE A 68 -11.96 -12.49 -0.72
N ASN A 69 -10.89 -13.02 -0.11
CA ASN A 69 -10.33 -14.35 -0.41
C ASN A 69 -9.88 -14.54 -1.87
N LYS A 70 -9.59 -13.43 -2.58
CA LYS A 70 -9.08 -13.41 -3.94
C LYS A 70 -7.57 -13.15 -3.96
N LYS A 71 -6.77 -14.19 -3.70
CA LYS A 71 -5.31 -14.08 -3.84
C LYS A 71 -4.93 -14.20 -5.31
N VAL A 72 -4.34 -13.15 -5.88
CA VAL A 72 -3.80 -13.17 -7.26
C VAL A 72 -2.59 -14.10 -7.31
N LEU A 73 -2.60 -15.05 -8.25
CA LEU A 73 -1.50 -15.97 -8.51
C LEU A 73 -0.72 -15.62 -9.76
N ARG A 74 -1.41 -15.07 -10.76
CA ARG A 74 -0.85 -14.84 -12.11
C ARG A 74 -1.70 -13.83 -12.87
N MET A 75 -1.05 -13.04 -13.72
CA MET A 75 -1.74 -12.21 -14.71
C MET A 75 -1.37 -12.62 -16.14
N GLN A 76 -2.21 -12.26 -17.10
CA GLN A 76 -1.93 -12.36 -18.54
C GLN A 76 -2.42 -11.12 -19.25
N GLU A 77 -1.59 -10.57 -20.12
CA GLU A 77 -2.01 -9.53 -21.05
C GLU A 77 -2.31 -10.18 -22.40
N LYS A 78 -3.53 -9.99 -22.91
CA LYS A 78 -3.97 -10.50 -24.22
C LYS A 78 -5.08 -9.63 -24.77
N ASN A 79 -5.03 -9.32 -26.08
CA ASN A 79 -6.08 -8.57 -26.78
C ASN A 79 -6.46 -7.26 -26.08
N ASN A 80 -5.47 -6.48 -25.60
CA ASN A 80 -5.66 -5.23 -24.86
C ASN A 80 -6.44 -5.36 -23.55
N LYS A 81 -6.45 -6.55 -22.95
CA LYS A 81 -7.04 -6.83 -21.63
C LYS A 81 -6.04 -7.52 -20.73
N VAL A 82 -6.25 -7.39 -19.42
CA VAL A 82 -5.54 -8.13 -18.37
C VAL A 82 -6.47 -9.19 -17.79
N TYR A 83 -6.01 -10.43 -17.78
CA TYR A 83 -6.67 -11.56 -17.14
C TYR A 83 -5.96 -11.90 -15.83
N ILE A 84 -6.71 -11.97 -14.74
CA ILE A 84 -6.20 -12.13 -13.38
C ILE A 84 -6.66 -13.50 -12.87
N HIS A 85 -5.71 -14.39 -12.62
CA HIS A 85 -5.99 -15.73 -12.09
C HIS A 85 -5.84 -15.73 -10.57
N CYS A 86 -6.92 -16.09 -9.88
CA CYS A 86 -6.95 -16.14 -8.41
C CYS A 86 -6.76 -17.57 -7.87
N SER A 87 -6.41 -17.69 -6.59
CA SER A 87 -6.16 -18.97 -5.91
C SER A 87 -7.38 -19.86 -5.75
N ASP A 88 -8.58 -19.31 -5.91
CA ASP A 88 -9.85 -20.02 -5.88
C ASP A 88 -10.33 -20.42 -7.29
N ASN A 89 -9.41 -20.42 -8.26
CA ASN A 89 -9.65 -20.68 -9.69
C ASN A 89 -10.56 -19.67 -10.40
N THR A 90 -10.96 -18.58 -9.75
CA THR A 90 -11.67 -17.50 -10.46
C THR A 90 -10.73 -16.72 -11.37
N ILE A 91 -11.29 -16.21 -12.46
CA ILE A 91 -10.59 -15.37 -13.43
C ILE A 91 -11.37 -14.07 -13.58
N TYR A 92 -10.66 -12.96 -13.43
CA TYR A 92 -11.20 -11.63 -13.70
C TYR A 92 -10.57 -11.06 -14.97
N GLU A 93 -11.35 -10.28 -15.71
CA GLU A 93 -10.90 -9.52 -16.87
C GLU A 93 -11.00 -8.03 -16.56
N GLY A 94 -10.02 -7.24 -17.00
CA GLY A 94 -10.06 -5.78 -16.92
C GLY A 94 -9.17 -5.12 -17.94
N ASP A 95 -9.33 -3.80 -18.10
CA ASP A 95 -8.48 -2.98 -18.96
C ASP A 95 -7.15 -2.64 -18.27
N ILE A 96 -7.18 -2.42 -16.96
CA ILE A 96 -6.01 -2.02 -16.15
C ILE A 96 -5.99 -2.84 -14.87
N LEU A 97 -4.80 -3.34 -14.51
CA LEU A 97 -4.53 -3.96 -13.23
C LEU A 97 -3.61 -3.06 -12.40
N ILE A 98 -4.04 -2.70 -11.18
CA ILE A 98 -3.23 -1.96 -10.22
C ILE A 98 -2.77 -2.91 -9.11
N GLY A 99 -1.46 -3.12 -8.98
CA GLY A 99 -0.87 -3.94 -7.92
C GLY A 99 -0.70 -3.16 -6.62
N ALA A 100 -1.65 -3.29 -5.70
CA ALA A 100 -1.61 -2.72 -4.35
C ALA A 100 -1.49 -3.80 -3.25
N ASP A 101 -0.86 -4.94 -3.57
CA ASP A 101 -0.79 -6.17 -2.78
C ASP A 101 0.49 -6.31 -1.92
N GLY A 102 1.19 -5.19 -1.67
CA GLY A 102 2.23 -5.07 -0.64
C GLY A 102 3.60 -5.64 -1.02
N THR A 103 4.42 -5.91 -0.01
CA THR A 103 5.82 -6.32 -0.18
C THR A 103 5.95 -7.69 -0.86
N ASN A 104 5.03 -8.63 -0.58
CA ASN A 104 4.97 -9.96 -1.20
C ASN A 104 4.03 -9.99 -2.41
N SER A 105 4.05 -8.92 -3.22
CA SER A 105 3.15 -8.72 -4.36
C SER A 105 3.23 -9.84 -5.39
N GLY A 106 2.12 -10.54 -5.61
CA GLY A 106 1.98 -11.52 -6.69
C GLY A 106 1.84 -10.83 -8.05
N VAL A 107 1.25 -9.63 -8.09
CA VAL A 107 1.13 -8.82 -9.31
C VAL A 107 2.52 -8.44 -9.83
N ARG A 108 3.38 -7.86 -8.98
CA ARG A 108 4.75 -7.48 -9.35
C ARG A 108 5.57 -8.67 -9.82
N GLN A 109 5.50 -9.80 -9.10
CA GLN A 109 6.21 -11.02 -9.48
C GLN A 109 5.76 -11.56 -10.85
N SER A 110 4.46 -11.52 -11.13
CA SER A 110 3.92 -11.98 -12.43
C SER A 110 4.35 -11.06 -13.58
N LEU A 111 4.31 -9.75 -13.38
CA LEU A 111 4.78 -8.76 -14.37
C LEU A 111 6.27 -8.92 -14.66
N TYR A 112 7.09 -9.04 -13.63
CA TYR A 112 8.54 -9.19 -13.79
C TYR A 112 8.89 -10.46 -14.56
N ARG A 113 8.20 -11.57 -14.28
CA ARG A 113 8.40 -12.82 -15.03
C ARG A 113 8.08 -12.63 -16.52
N GLN A 114 6.95 -12.01 -16.85
CA GLN A 114 6.56 -11.76 -18.25
C GLN A 114 7.53 -10.85 -18.99
N LEU A 115 7.96 -9.76 -18.36
CA LEU A 115 8.95 -8.87 -18.96
C LEU A 115 10.30 -9.57 -19.15
N ASN A 116 10.70 -10.42 -18.21
CA ASN A 116 11.93 -11.20 -18.32
C ASN A 116 11.86 -12.21 -19.46
N ASP A 117 10.74 -12.94 -19.58
CA ASP A 117 10.52 -13.91 -20.66
C ASP A 117 10.52 -13.24 -22.05
N GLN A 118 10.13 -11.96 -22.12
CA GLN A 118 10.15 -11.14 -23.34
C GLN A 118 11.49 -10.43 -23.58
N GLY A 119 12.45 -10.53 -22.66
CA GLY A 119 13.71 -9.79 -22.72
C GLY A 119 13.57 -8.27 -22.54
N LEU A 120 12.45 -7.82 -21.96
CA LEU A 120 12.12 -6.40 -21.73
C LEU A 120 12.39 -5.94 -20.29
N LEU A 121 12.70 -6.86 -19.37
CA LEU A 121 12.98 -6.50 -17.98
C LEU A 121 14.31 -5.73 -17.89
N PRO A 122 14.34 -4.52 -17.27
CA PRO A 122 15.56 -3.76 -17.07
C PRO A 122 16.62 -4.54 -16.28
N LYS A 123 17.90 -4.32 -16.61
CA LYS A 123 19.01 -5.03 -15.95
C LYS A 123 19.08 -4.78 -14.44
N ASP A 124 18.70 -3.60 -13.99
CA ASP A 124 18.71 -3.26 -12.56
C ASP A 124 17.64 -4.02 -11.77
N ASP A 125 16.53 -4.39 -12.42
CA ASP A 125 15.45 -5.18 -11.83
C ASP A 125 15.77 -6.70 -11.74
N LEU A 126 16.85 -7.15 -12.40
CA LEU A 126 17.35 -8.54 -12.30
C LEU A 126 18.21 -8.76 -11.06
N LYS A 127 18.67 -7.69 -10.41
CA LYS A 127 19.52 -7.79 -9.23
C LYS A 127 18.65 -8.21 -8.04
N SER A 128 19.15 -9.15 -7.23
CA SER A 128 18.56 -9.37 -5.91
C SER A 128 18.61 -8.05 -5.15
N MET A 129 17.50 -7.67 -4.51
CA MET A 129 17.56 -6.58 -3.55
C MET A 129 18.58 -6.96 -2.46
N PRO A 130 19.46 -6.02 -2.06
CA PRO A 130 20.40 -6.24 -0.96
C PRO A 130 19.70 -6.51 0.36
#